data_AF-A0A7X3Y584-F1
#
_entry.id   AF-A0A7X3Y584-F1
#
_cell.length_a   1.000
_cell.length_b   1.000
_cell.length_c   1.000
_cell.angle_alpha   90.00
_cell.angle_beta   90.00
_cell.angle_gamma   90.00
#
_symmetry.space_group_name_H-M   'P 1'
#
loop_
_entity.id
_entity.type
_entity.pdbx_description
1 polymer ?
#
loop_
_entity_poly.entity_id
_entity_poly.type
_entity_poly.pdbx_seq_one_letter_code
_entity_poly.pdbx_strand_id
1 'polypeptide(L)' 'MTYVVLREGESQEQLIKRFRSVVERSGILRQAKEKRHFISKQERARLKARKARRRRN' A
#
# COMPACT_ATOMS: atom_id res chain seq x y z
N MET A 1 7.15 3.36 -8.44
CA MET A 1 7.55 2.02 -8.90
C MET A 1 8.45 1.41 -7.83
N THR A 2 8.34 0.12 -7.54
CA THR A 2 9.13 -0.58 -6.50
C THR A 2 9.83 -1.77 -7.12
N TYR A 3 11.14 -1.92 -6.88
CA TYR A 3 11.92 -3.07 -7.32
C TYR A 3 12.77 -3.61 -6.17
N VAL A 4 13.12 -4.89 -6.26
CA VAL A 4 14.08 -5.55 -5.36
C VAL A 4 15.08 -6.31 -6.21
N VAL A 5 16.33 -6.32 -5.76
CA VAL A 5 17.40 -7.15 -6.33
C VAL A 5 17.74 -8.27 -5.37
N LEU A 6 18.11 -9.42 -5.93
CA LEU A 6 18.58 -10.59 -5.20
C LEU A 6 19.88 -10.22 -4.48
N ARG A 7 19.99 -10.60 -3.20
CA ARG A 7 21.21 -10.45 -2.41
C ARG A 7 22.02 -11.75 -2.41
N GLU A 8 23.30 -11.63 -2.12
CA GLU A 8 24.16 -12.80 -1.91
C GLU A 8 23.62 -13.67 -0.77
N GLY A 9 23.54 -14.98 -1.02
CA GLY A 9 23.02 -15.96 -0.05
C GLY A 9 21.51 -15.91 0.18
N GLU A 10 20.76 -15.05 -0.53
CA GLU A 10 19.31 -14.95 -0.39
C GLU A 10 18.60 -16.05 -1.20
N SER A 11 17.62 -16.73 -0.58
CA SER A 11 16.75 -17.66 -1.28
C SER A 11 15.66 -16.92 -2.06
N GLN A 12 15.11 -17.57 -3.10
CA GLN A 12 14.02 -16.98 -3.90
C GLN A 12 12.78 -16.65 -3.06
N GLU A 13 12.49 -17.46 -2.04
CA GLU A 13 11.37 -17.21 -1.13
C GLU A 13 11.59 -15.94 -0.28
N GLN A 14 12.82 -15.73 0.20
CA GLN A 14 13.19 -14.52 0.93
C GLN A 14 13.07 -13.27 0.04
N LEU A 15 13.48 -13.37 -1.23
CA LEU A 15 13.33 -12.30 -2.21
C LEU A 15 11.86 -11.92 -2.41
N ILE A 16 10.97 -12.90 -2.60
CA ILE A 16 9.52 -12.69 -2.75
C ILE A 16 8.93 -12.04 -1.50
N LYS A 17 9.32 -12.49 -0.31
CA LYS A 17 8.87 -11.92 0.97
C LYS A 17 9.27 -10.44 1.07
N ARG A 18 10.50 -10.10 0.70
CA ARG A 18 10.97 -8.71 0.64
C ARG A 18 10.20 -7.89 -0.38
N PHE A 19 10.00 -8.40 -1.59
CA PHE A 19 9.21 -7.73 -2.62
C PHE A 19 7.83 -7.36 -2.09
N ARG A 20 7.10 -8.33 -1.51
CA ARG A 20 5.77 -8.12 -0.93
C ARG A 20 5.80 -7.03 0.14
N SER A 21 6.75 -7.09 1.07
CA SER A 21 6.89 -6.09 2.14
C SER A 21 7.21 -4.67 1.62
N VAL A 22 8.05 -4.55 0.59
CA VAL A 22 8.35 -3.27 -0.06
C VAL A 22 7.12 -2.71 -0.79
N VAL A 23 6.42 -3.55 -1.56
CA VAL A 23 5.18 -3.17 -2.27
C VAL A 23 4.11 -2.71 -1.28
N GLU A 24 3.90 -3.44 -0.19
CA GLU A 24 2.93 -3.09 0.84
C GLU A 24 3.25 -1.74 1.49
N ARG A 25 4.51 -1.54 1.91
CA ARG A 25 4.97 -0.28 2.52
C ARG A 25 4.87 0.91 1.57
N SER A 26 5.13 0.72 0.28
CA SER A 26 4.97 1.77 -0.73
C SER A 26 3.52 2.25 -0.88
N GLY A 27 2.55 1.41 -0.48
CA GLY A 27 1.13 1.71 -0.57
C GLY A 27 0.59 1.82 -2.00
N ILE A 28 1.33 1.37 -3.02
CA ILE A 28 0.95 1.49 -4.43
C ILE A 28 -0.42 0.85 -4.72
N LEU A 29 -0.68 -0.34 -4.16
CA LEU A 29 -1.97 -1.03 -4.29
C LEU A 29 -3.11 -0.28 -3.59
N ARG A 30 -2.83 0.33 -2.43
CA ARG A 30 -3.81 1.15 -1.71
C ARG A 30 -4.20 2.38 -2.52
N GLN A 31 -3.21 3.06 -3.12
CA GLN A 31 -3.45 4.23 -3.96
C GLN A 31 -4.23 3.85 -5.22
N ALA A 32 -3.88 2.74 -5.88
CA ALA A 32 -4.61 2.24 -7.04
C ALA A 32 -6.09 1.95 -6.69
N LYS A 33 -6.35 1.33 -5.53
CA LYS A 33 -7.71 1.08 -5.04
C LYS A 33 -8.46 2.39 -4.72
N GLU A 34 -7.81 3.34 -4.06
CA GLU A 34 -8.41 4.64 -3.70
C GLU A 34 -8.71 5.52 -4.93
N LYS A 35 -7.97 5.35 -6.03
CA LYS A 35 -8.15 6.11 -7.28
C LYS A 35 -8.97 5.41 -8.35
N ARG A 36 -9.50 4.20 -8.09
CA ARG A 36 -10.25 3.39 -9.07
C ARG A 36 -11.48 4.11 -9.62
N HIS A 37 -12.14 4.94 -8.80
CA HIS A 37 -13.32 5.69 -9.19
C HIS A 37 -13.16 7.17 -8.83
N PHE A 38 -13.86 8.02 -9.56
CA PHE A 38 -14.00 9.41 -9.19
C PHE A 38 -14.80 9.53 -7.88
N ILE A 39 -14.32 10.37 -6.98
CA ILE A 39 -14.93 10.65 -5.67
C ILE A 39 -14.82 12.15 -5.45
N SER A 40 -15.94 12.78 -5.07
CA SER A 40 -15.97 14.21 -4.79
C SER A 40 -15.04 14.61 -3.62
N LYS A 41 -14.64 15.89 -3.55
CA LYS A 41 -13.78 16.38 -2.45
C LYS A 41 -14.40 16.14 -1.08
N GLN A 42 -15.72 16.34 -0.96
CA GLN A 42 -16.45 16.14 0.30
C GLN A 42 -16.46 14.67 0.72
N GLU A 43 -16.78 13.76 -0.20
CA GLU A 43 -16.84 12.33 0.09
C GLU A 43 -15.46 11.79 0.49
N ARG A 44 -14.40 12.24 -0.18
CA ARG A 44 -13.02 11.92 0.21
C ARG A 44 -12.70 12.37 1.64
N ALA A 45 -13.19 13.53 2.07
CA ALA A 45 -13.01 14.02 3.44
C ALA A 45 -13.76 13.14 4.47
N ARG A 46 -15.02 12.78 4.18
CA ARG A 46 -15.82 11.88 5.02
C ARG A 46 -15.16 10.51 5.18
N LEU A 47 -14.65 9.94 4.08
CA LEU A 47 -13.91 8.68 4.09
C LEU A 47 -12.63 8.75 4.94
N LYS A 48 -11.85 9.83 4.81
CA LYS A 48 -10.65 10.06 5.64
C LYS A 48 -10.99 10.16 7.13
N ALA A 49 -12.02 10.93 7.49
CA ALA A 49 -12.45 11.07 8.89
C ALA A 49 -12.94 9.72 9.48
N ARG A 50 -13.70 8.94 8.71
CA ARG A 50 -14.13 7.59 9.11
C ARG A 50 -12.93 6.65 9.30
N LYS A 51 -11.94 6.69 8.40
CA LYS A 51 -10.72 5.89 8.49
C LYS A 51 -9.85 6.28 9.69
N ALA A 52 -9.77 7.58 10.02
CA ALA A 52 -9.04 8.07 11.19
C ALA A 52 -9.67 7.60 12.51
N ARG A 53 -11.00 7.69 12.64
CA ARG A 53 -11.73 7.17 13.80
C ARG A 53 -11.50 5.68 14.02
N ARG A 54 -11.54 4.87 12.96
CA ARG A 54 -11.26 3.41 13.02
C ARG A 54 -9.82 3.05 13.42
N ARG A 55 -8.87 3.97 13.32
CA ARG A 55 -7.46 3.71 13.71
C ARG A 55 -7.18 4.07 15.17
N ARG A 56 -8.04 4.89 15.78
CA ARG A 56 -7.89 5.33 17.17
C ARG A 56 -8.50 4.33 18.17
N ASN A 57 -9.45 3.53 17.72
CA ASN A 57 -10.00 2.39 18.46
C ASN A 57 -9.22 1.14 18.08
#